data_AF-X5PCW8-F1
#
_entry.id   AF-X5PCW8-F1
#
_cell.length_a   1.000
_cell.length_b   1.000
_cell.length_c   1.000
_cell.angle_alpha   90.00
_cell.angle_beta   90.00
_cell.angle_gamma   90.00
#
_symmetry.space_group_name_H-M   'P 1'
#
loop_
_entity.id
_entity.type
_entity.pdbx_description
1 polymer ?
#
loop_
_entity_poly.entity_id
_entity_poly.type
_entity_poly.pdbx_seq_one_letter_code
_entity_poly.pdbx_strand_id
1 'polypeptide(L)' 'MIEDAKALGINISRAAEEGIAKAISAEKNRRWQEENKEAIDSSNDYVRRNGLPLAKHRLF' A
#
# COMPACT_ATOMS: atom_id res chain seq x y z
N MET A 1 9.30 -10.11 27.13
CA MET A 1 8.63 -9.28 26.10
C MET A 1 7.59 -8.32 26.69
N ILE A 2 6.49 -8.80 27.30
CA ILE A 2 5.51 -7.89 27.93
C ILE A 2 6.12 -7.19 29.16
N GLU A 3 6.89 -7.91 29.97
CA GLU A 3 7.62 -7.32 31.10
C GLU A 3 8.68 -6.32 30.63
N ASP A 4 9.45 -6.65 29.60
CA ASP A 4 10.40 -5.70 28.99
C ASP A 4 9.70 -4.45 28.43
N ALA A 5 8.56 -4.62 27.76
CA ALA A 5 7.77 -3.50 27.25
C ALA A 5 7.25 -2.62 28.38
N LYS A 6 6.80 -3.20 29.50
CA LYS A 6 6.42 -2.45 30.70
C LYS A 6 7.63 -1.73 31.32
N ALA A 7 8.76 -2.41 31.44
CA ALA A 7 10.00 -1.83 31.99
C ALA A 7 10.53 -0.66 31.14
N LEU A 8 10.31 -0.72 29.82
CA LEU A 8 10.67 0.34 28.87
C LEU A 8 9.59 1.40 28.68
N GLY A 9 8.46 1.31 29.40
CA GLY A 9 7.35 2.26 29.28
C GLY A 9 6.63 2.23 27.93
N ILE A 10 6.75 1.12 27.18
CA ILE A 10 6.10 0.95 25.88
C ILE A 10 4.59 0.79 26.08
N ASN A 11 3.82 1.61 25.38
CA ASN A 11 2.37 1.47 25.35
C ASN A 11 1.97 0.34 24.39
N ILE A 12 1.74 -0.83 24.96
CA ILE A 12 1.42 -2.07 24.23
C ILE A 12 0.11 -1.94 23.44
N SER A 13 -0.93 -1.29 24.01
CA SER A 13 -2.21 -1.10 23.31
C SER A 13 -2.02 -0.31 22.03
N ARG A 14 -1.31 0.82 22.12
CA ARG A 14 -0.99 1.65 20.97
C ARG A 14 -0.16 0.90 19.92
N ALA A 15 0.86 0.17 20.35
CA ALA A 15 1.69 -0.60 19.42
C ALA A 15 0.88 -1.70 18.70
N ALA A 16 -0.05 -2.35 19.40
CA ALA A 16 -0.96 -3.34 18.82
C ALA A 16 -1.94 -2.69 17.83
N GLU A 17 -2.56 -1.57 18.19
CA GLU A 17 -3.46 -0.81 17.31
C GLU A 17 -2.77 -0.37 16.01
N GLU A 18 -1.54 0.17 16.11
CA GLU A 18 -0.75 0.55 14.94
C GLU A 18 -0.41 -0.66 14.06
N GLY A 19 -0.09 -1.81 14.67
CA GLY A 19 0.15 -3.06 13.95
C GLY A 19 -1.09 -3.55 13.21
N ILE A 20 -2.25 -3.55 13.88
CA ILE A 20 -3.53 -3.95 13.30
C ILE A 20 -3.94 -3.00 12.16
N ALA A 21 -3.80 -1.69 12.34
CA ALA A 21 -4.11 -0.71 11.31
C ALA A 21 -3.26 -0.91 10.05
N LYS A 22 -1.96 -1.18 10.22
CA LYS A 22 -1.06 -1.52 9.09
C LYS A 22 -1.49 -2.80 8.39
N ALA A 23 -1.82 -3.85 9.13
CA ALA A 23 -2.28 -5.11 8.55
C ALA A 23 -3.59 -4.95 7.76
N ILE A 24 -4.56 -4.19 8.30
CA ILE A 24 -5.82 -3.88 7.62
C ILE A 24 -5.56 -3.09 6.33
N SER A 25 -4.71 -2.06 6.38
CA SER A 25 -4.39 -1.27 5.20
C SER A 25 -3.71 -2.10 4.12
N ALA A 26 -2.79 -2.99 4.50
CA ALA A 26 -2.12 -3.89 3.56
C ALA A 26 -3.10 -4.85 2.89
N GLU A 27 -4.02 -5.44 3.65
CA GLU A 27 -5.03 -6.35 3.11
C GLU A 27 -6.04 -5.64 2.21
N LYS A 28 -6.46 -4.42 2.55
CA LYS A 28 -7.30 -3.60 1.67
C LYS A 28 -6.60 -3.29 0.35
N ASN A 29 -5.32 -2.92 0.40
CA ASN A 29 -4.53 -2.65 -0.80
C ASN A 29 -4.38 -3.91 -1.66
N ARG A 30 -4.12 -5.07 -1.06
CA ARG A 30 -4.04 -6.36 -1.77
C ARG A 30 -5.34 -6.67 -2.51
N ARG A 31 -6.49 -6.58 -1.82
CA ARG A 31 -7.80 -6.83 -2.43
C ARG A 31 -8.10 -5.86 -3.56
N TRP A 32 -7.83 -4.57 -3.35
CA TRP A 32 -8.03 -3.57 -4.40
C TRP A 32 -7.15 -3.86 -5.63
N GLN A 33 -5.89 -4.25 -5.45
CA GLN A 33 -5.01 -4.64 -6.55
C GLN A 33 -5.53 -5.87 -7.31
N GLU A 34 -6.09 -6.85 -6.61
CA GLU A 34 -6.70 -8.04 -7.21
C GLU A 34 -7.96 -7.68 -8.01
N GLU A 35 -8.86 -6.90 -7.41
CA GLU A 35 -10.10 -6.42 -8.05
C GLU A 35 -9.82 -5.56 -9.28
N ASN A 36 -8.74 -4.77 -9.27
CA ASN A 36 -8.39 -3.84 -10.35
C ASN A 36 -7.33 -4.40 -11.29
N LYS A 37 -6.94 -5.68 -11.16
CA LYS A 37 -5.86 -6.29 -11.92
C LYS A 37 -6.05 -6.13 -13.42
N GLU A 38 -7.24 -6.42 -13.94
CA GLU A 38 -7.54 -6.32 -15.38
C GLU A 38 -7.46 -4.88 -15.89
N ALA A 39 -7.96 -3.92 -15.12
CA ALA A 39 -7.91 -2.50 -15.48
C ALA A 39 -6.46 -1.98 -15.52
N ILE A 40 -5.64 -2.39 -14.53
CA ILE A 40 -4.21 -2.06 -14.47
C ILE A 40 -3.47 -2.71 -15.65
N ASP A 41 -3.72 -3.99 -15.94
CA ASP A 41 -3.09 -4.71 -17.04
C ASP A 41 -3.45 -4.09 -18.40
N SER A 42 -4.72 -3.72 -18.60
CA SER A 42 -5.20 -2.97 -19.77
C SER A 42 -4.51 -1.61 -19.93
N SER A 43 -4.42 -0.85 -18.84
CA SER A 43 -3.73 0.46 -18.84
C SER A 43 -2.24 0.31 -19.17
N ASN A 44 -1.58 -0.69 -18.58
CA ASN A 44 -0.18 -1.00 -18.83
C ASN A 44 0.05 -1.41 -20.30
N ASP A 45 -0.84 -2.22 -20.88
CA ASP A 45 -0.81 -2.61 -22.29
C ASP A 45 -0.96 -1.40 -23.22
N TYR A 46 -1.86 -0.48 -22.90
CA TYR A 46 -2.00 0.75 -23.65
C TYR A 46 -0.70 1.54 -23.66
N VAL A 47 -0.07 1.73 -22.49
CA VAL A 47 1.21 2.45 -22.38
C VAL A 47 2.33 1.74 -23.14
N ARG A 48 2.41 0.40 -23.07
CA ARG A 48 3.39 -0.39 -23.85
C ARG A 48 3.25 -0.17 -25.35
N ARG A 49 2.02 -0.09 -25.86
CA ARG A 49 1.74 0.06 -27.30
C ARG A 49 1.85 1.49 -27.80
N ASN A 50 1.48 2.47 -26.98
CA ASN A 50 1.28 3.86 -27.42
C ASN A 50 2.28 4.85 -26.79
N GLY A 51 3.10 4.39 -25.83
CA GLY A 51 3.90 5.25 -24.96
C GLY A 51 3.06 5.88 -23.85
N LEU A 52 3.73 6.66 -22.99
CA LEU A 52 3.08 7.36 -21.89
C LEU A 52 2.15 8.47 -22.40
N PRO A 53 0.85 8.43 -22.06
CA PRO A 53 -0.06 9.53 -22.35
C PRO A 53 0.50 10.84 -21.83
N LEU A 54 0.35 11.91 -22.63
CA LEU A 54 0.74 13.26 -22.24
C LEU A 54 2.22 13.44 -21.86
N ALA A 55 3.10 12.48 -22.16
CA ALA A 55 4.54 12.61 -21.91
C ALA A 55 5.14 13.90 -22.50
N LYS A 56 4.57 14.38 -23.61
CA LYS A 56 4.90 15.67 -24.26
C LYS A 56 4.69 16.92 -23.39
N HIS A 57 3.95 16.79 -22.28
CA HIS A 57 3.67 17.87 -21.34
C HIS A 57 4.38 17.70 -19.99
N ARG A 58 5.22 16.67 -19.83
CA ARG A 58 5.94 16.43 -18.57
C ARG A 58 6.94 17.57 -18.35
N LEU A 59 6.67 18.40 -17.34
CA LEU A 59 7.65 19.33 -16.78
C LEU A 59 8.63 18.54 -15.90
N PHE A 60 9.89 18.96 -15.92
CA PHE A 60 11.07 18.32 -15.32
C PHE A 60 10.84 17.74 -13.93
#